data_AF-A0A2J6S3Z5-F1
#
_entry.id   AF-A0A2J6S3Z5-F1
#
_cell.length_a   1.000
_cell.length_b   1.000
_cell.length_c   1.000
_cell.angle_alpha   90.00
_cell.angle_beta   90.00
_cell.angle_gamma   90.00
#
_symmetry.space_group_name_H-M   'P 1'
#
loop_
_entity.id
_entity.type
_entity.pdbx_description
1 polymer ?
#
loop_
_entity_poly.entity_id
_entity_poly.type
_entity_poly.pdbx_seq_one_letter_code
_entity_poly.pdbx_strand_id
1 'polypeptide(L)'
;MPPPPDFDYYKELQLGRIAPAEDIKNSYRRLALIHHPDKNPENRVAATAAFQKIQTAYETLSDPRARAIYDARSSCSTTLPSSGRSPFDSEDDNDDDDNDVDDDFDDDFDAEKTFADFIHGQFGRGGPPGYSSQGYSGFGPFFHDGNFGFYSHRMDPEEMRKREEEREKAKEASRQRMANEIRQRMEREEALAKARKEAKMAEEKQRMAEKEGREMAERAKNEKIWVAEQAITQEEKQRLCLHSEVWSKEKFPKKVKCEACGQKRGIVGYRCPHCALLTCQVCLNKFNEARKAP
;
A
#
# COMPACT_ATOMS: atom_id res chain seq x y z
N MET A 1 -17.78 -23.94 -26.13
CA MET A 1 -18.18 -23.34 -24.84
C MET A 1 -18.12 -24.46 -23.81
N PRO A 2 -17.22 -24.41 -22.83
CA PRO A 2 -17.16 -25.46 -21.80
C PRO A 2 -18.49 -25.51 -21.03
N PRO A 3 -18.95 -26.71 -20.60
CA PRO A 3 -20.21 -26.87 -19.89
C PRO A 3 -20.19 -26.05 -18.59
N PRO A 4 -21.29 -25.38 -18.23
CA PRO A 4 -21.34 -24.59 -17.01
C PRO A 4 -21.25 -25.51 -15.79
N PRO A 5 -20.44 -25.16 -14.79
CA PRO A 5 -20.35 -25.93 -13.56
C PRO A 5 -21.63 -25.81 -12.72
N ASP A 6 -22.02 -26.89 -12.06
CA ASP A 6 -23.21 -27.02 -11.20
C ASP A 6 -23.08 -26.34 -9.82
N PHE A 7 -22.06 -25.50 -9.60
CA PHE A 7 -21.75 -24.89 -8.29
C PHE A 7 -21.91 -23.36 -8.28
N ASP A 8 -22.31 -22.84 -7.11
CA ASP A 8 -22.56 -21.42 -6.89
C ASP A 8 -21.23 -20.68 -6.63
N TYR A 9 -20.83 -19.78 -7.54
CA TYR A 9 -19.56 -19.08 -7.49
C TYR A 9 -19.43 -18.19 -6.24
N TYR A 10 -20.54 -17.61 -5.78
CA TYR A 10 -20.54 -16.78 -4.57
C TYR A 10 -20.30 -17.62 -3.31
N LYS A 11 -20.82 -18.85 -3.26
CA LYS A 11 -20.60 -19.76 -2.13
C LYS A 11 -19.17 -20.26 -2.05
N GLU A 12 -18.55 -20.58 -3.18
CA GLU A 12 -17.15 -21.02 -3.24
C GLU A 12 -16.19 -19.90 -2.81
N LEU A 13 -16.50 -18.64 -3.14
CA LEU A 13 -15.75 -17.48 -2.65
C LEU A 13 -16.17 -17.03 -1.24
N GLN A 14 -17.13 -17.69 -0.58
CA GLN A 14 -17.65 -17.31 0.74
C GLN A 14 -18.16 -15.86 0.80
N LEU A 15 -18.78 -15.37 -0.28
CA LEU A 15 -19.28 -14.00 -0.41
C LEU A 15 -20.79 -13.97 -0.59
N GLY A 16 -21.40 -12.84 -0.19
CA GLY A 16 -22.78 -12.52 -0.54
C GLY A 16 -22.89 -12.13 -2.02
N ARG A 17 -24.09 -12.27 -2.61
CA ARG A 17 -24.35 -11.87 -4.01
C ARG A 17 -24.14 -10.36 -4.27
N ILE A 18 -24.17 -9.55 -3.21
CA ILE A 18 -24.04 -8.09 -3.23
C ILE A 18 -22.59 -7.64 -2.96
N ALA A 19 -21.63 -8.55 -2.89
CA ALA A 19 -20.24 -8.19 -2.56
C ALA A 19 -19.62 -7.23 -3.62
N PRO A 20 -18.89 -6.18 -3.18
CA PRO A 20 -18.12 -5.31 -4.06
C PRO A 20 -16.96 -6.08 -4.73
N ALA A 21 -16.43 -5.53 -5.83
CA ALA A 21 -15.34 -6.15 -6.59
C ALA A 21 -14.06 -6.33 -5.73
N GLU A 22 -13.84 -5.43 -4.78
CA GLU A 22 -12.71 -5.50 -3.86
C GLU A 22 -12.78 -6.70 -2.92
N ASP A 23 -13.97 -6.99 -2.37
CA ASP A 23 -14.20 -8.16 -1.53
C ASP A 23 -14.02 -9.48 -2.29
N ILE A 24 -14.38 -9.50 -3.57
CA ILE A 24 -14.15 -10.65 -4.47
C ILE A 24 -12.65 -10.92 -4.62
N LYS A 25 -11.86 -9.86 -4.83
CA LYS A 25 -10.39 -9.94 -4.92
C LYS A 25 -9.77 -10.35 -3.59
N ASN A 26 -10.25 -9.81 -2.48
CA ASN A 26 -9.75 -10.11 -1.12
C ASN A 26 -10.03 -11.57 -0.73
N SER A 27 -11.25 -12.04 -0.96
CA SER A 27 -11.61 -13.42 -0.63
C SER A 27 -10.88 -14.43 -1.51
N TYR A 28 -10.71 -14.14 -2.81
CA TYR A 28 -9.91 -14.97 -3.71
C TYR A 28 -8.46 -15.11 -3.21
N ARG A 29 -7.81 -14.00 -2.83
CA ARG A 29 -6.43 -14.03 -2.28
C ARG A 29 -6.34 -14.91 -1.03
N ARG A 30 -7.29 -14.78 -0.10
CA ARG A 30 -7.34 -15.56 1.14
C ARG A 30 -7.52 -17.06 0.86
N LEU A 31 -8.46 -17.42 0.00
CA LEU A 31 -8.80 -18.82 -0.29
C LEU A 31 -7.74 -19.52 -1.15
N ALA A 32 -7.10 -18.78 -2.08
CA ALA A 32 -5.99 -19.28 -2.89
C ALA A 32 -4.79 -19.71 -2.03
N LEU A 33 -4.49 -18.97 -0.96
CA LEU A 33 -3.42 -19.32 -0.02
C LEU A 33 -3.75 -20.56 0.82
N ILE A 34 -5.02 -20.73 1.21
CA ILE A 34 -5.48 -21.87 2.03
C ILE A 34 -5.47 -23.15 1.20
N HIS A 35 -5.96 -23.10 -0.04
CA HIS A 35 -6.09 -24.25 -0.93
C HIS A 35 -4.90 -24.46 -1.87
N HIS A 36 -3.76 -23.82 -1.61
CA HIS A 36 -2.58 -23.97 -2.46
C HIS A 36 -2.02 -25.42 -2.40
N PRO A 37 -1.68 -26.05 -3.54
CA PRO A 37 -1.18 -27.42 -3.59
C PRO A 37 0.18 -27.62 -2.88
N ASP A 38 0.97 -26.56 -2.71
CA ASP A 38 2.26 -26.60 -2.01
C ASP A 38 2.09 -26.64 -0.48
N LYS A 39 1.07 -25.97 0.07
CA LYS A 39 0.79 -25.96 1.51
C LYS A 39 0.01 -27.19 1.98
N ASN A 40 -0.58 -27.94 1.05
CA ASN A 40 -1.36 -29.14 1.32
C ASN A 40 -0.77 -30.38 0.61
N PRO A 41 0.46 -30.80 0.95
CA PRO A 41 1.13 -31.92 0.29
C PRO A 41 0.42 -33.27 0.51
N GLU A 42 -0.34 -33.42 1.59
CA GLU A 42 -1.08 -34.65 1.92
C GLU A 42 -2.38 -34.80 1.12
N ASN A 43 -2.99 -33.69 0.68
CA ASN A 43 -4.30 -33.66 0.02
C ASN A 43 -4.28 -32.87 -1.30
N ARG A 44 -3.22 -33.06 -2.10
CA ARG A 44 -2.98 -32.29 -3.34
C ARG A 44 -4.14 -32.37 -4.34
N VAL A 45 -4.80 -33.52 -4.44
CA VAL A 45 -5.92 -33.74 -5.38
C VAL A 45 -7.13 -32.89 -4.98
N ALA A 46 -7.51 -32.90 -3.70
CA ALA A 46 -8.61 -32.11 -3.18
C ALA A 46 -8.31 -30.60 -3.20
N ALA A 47 -7.07 -30.21 -2.86
CA ALA A 47 -6.62 -28.83 -2.91
C ALA A 47 -6.64 -28.28 -4.35
N THR A 48 -6.17 -29.06 -5.33
CA THR A 48 -6.20 -28.66 -6.75
C THR A 48 -7.63 -28.51 -7.27
N ALA A 49 -8.53 -29.44 -6.90
CA ALA A 49 -9.93 -29.36 -7.29
C ALA A 49 -10.64 -28.13 -6.68
N ALA A 50 -10.38 -27.83 -5.39
CA ALA A 50 -10.91 -26.63 -4.74
C ALA A 50 -10.33 -25.34 -5.36
N PHE A 51 -9.02 -25.31 -5.63
CA PHE A 51 -8.35 -24.18 -6.25
C PHE A 51 -8.91 -23.86 -7.65
N GLN A 52 -9.17 -24.89 -8.47
CA GLN A 52 -9.80 -24.72 -9.78
C GLN A 52 -11.20 -24.12 -9.69
N LYS A 53 -12.00 -24.51 -8.68
CA LYS A 53 -13.32 -23.93 -8.44
C LYS A 53 -13.25 -22.47 -8.02
N ILE A 54 -12.32 -22.15 -7.12
CA ILE A 54 -12.08 -20.77 -6.65
C ILE A 54 -11.60 -19.87 -7.81
N GLN A 55 -10.72 -20.38 -8.67
CA GLN A 55 -10.23 -19.66 -9.84
C GLN A 55 -11.34 -19.40 -10.86
N THR A 56 -12.11 -20.42 -11.22
CA THR A 56 -13.23 -20.26 -12.18
C THR A 56 -14.33 -19.32 -11.65
N ALA A 57 -14.58 -19.32 -10.33
CA ALA A 57 -15.47 -18.36 -9.68
C ALA A 57 -14.94 -16.93 -9.79
N TYR A 58 -13.65 -16.71 -9.51
CA TYR A 58 -13.02 -15.39 -9.61
C TYR A 58 -12.98 -14.87 -11.06
N GLU A 59 -12.62 -15.69 -12.04
CA GLU A 59 -12.60 -15.29 -13.46
C GLU A 59 -13.99 -14.84 -13.95
N THR A 60 -15.05 -15.46 -13.45
CA THR A 60 -16.43 -15.09 -13.83
C THR A 60 -16.95 -13.87 -13.06
N LEU A 61 -16.59 -13.72 -11.78
CA LEU A 61 -17.11 -12.65 -10.91
C LEU A 61 -16.26 -11.36 -10.93
N SER A 62 -15.02 -11.44 -11.39
CA SER A 62 -14.11 -10.28 -11.49
C SER A 62 -14.45 -9.35 -12.66
N ASP A 63 -14.90 -9.89 -13.80
CA ASP A 63 -15.37 -9.08 -14.93
C ASP A 63 -16.85 -8.71 -14.72
N PRO A 64 -17.20 -7.41 -14.66
CA PRO A 64 -18.60 -6.98 -14.49
C PRO A 64 -19.53 -7.51 -15.58
N ARG A 65 -19.04 -7.69 -16.81
CA ARG A 65 -19.84 -8.24 -17.91
C ARG A 65 -20.12 -9.73 -17.71
N ALA A 66 -19.12 -10.49 -17.30
CA ALA A 66 -19.28 -11.92 -17.02
C ALA A 66 -20.15 -12.17 -15.77
N ARG A 67 -20.02 -11.32 -14.74
CA ARG A 67 -20.87 -11.33 -13.55
C ARG A 67 -22.34 -11.09 -13.90
N ALA A 68 -22.64 -10.08 -14.72
CA ALA A 68 -24.01 -9.80 -15.16
C ALA A 68 -24.63 -10.98 -15.92
N ILE A 69 -23.85 -11.66 -16.78
CA ILE A 69 -24.31 -12.85 -17.51
C ILE A 69 -24.58 -14.02 -16.54
N TYR A 70 -23.73 -14.20 -15.53
CA TYR A 70 -23.91 -15.23 -14.52
C TYR A 70 -25.14 -14.97 -13.63
N ASP A 71 -25.33 -13.74 -13.20
CA ASP A 71 -26.47 -13.33 -12.37
C ASP A 71 -27.78 -13.42 -13.15
N ALA A 72 -27.79 -13.00 -14.42
CA ALA A 72 -28.93 -13.16 -15.33
C ALA A 72 -29.30 -14.65 -15.52
N ARG A 73 -28.30 -15.52 -15.73
CA ARG A 73 -28.53 -16.96 -15.85
C ARG A 73 -29.03 -17.60 -14.55
N SER A 74 -28.48 -17.19 -13.41
CA SER A 74 -28.88 -17.68 -12.09
C SER A 74 -30.31 -17.26 -11.73
N SER A 75 -30.71 -16.04 -12.11
CA SER A 75 -32.09 -15.55 -11.94
C SER A 75 -33.11 -16.27 -12.85
N CYS A 76 -32.67 -16.81 -14.00
CA CYS A 76 -33.53 -17.52 -14.93
C CYS A 76 -33.81 -18.99 -14.53
N SER A 77 -33.02 -19.57 -13.61
CA SER A 77 -33.23 -20.95 -13.12
C SER A 77 -34.23 -21.04 -11.96
N THR A 78 -34.67 -19.90 -11.42
CA THR A 78 -35.70 -19.86 -10.37
C THR A 78 -36.92 -19.16 -10.96
N THR A 79 -37.82 -19.96 -11.52
CA THR A 79 -39.27 -19.68 -11.68
C THR A 79 -39.66 -18.20 -11.66
N LEU A 80 -39.55 -17.52 -12.80
CA LEU A 80 -40.18 -16.23 -13.00
C LEU A 80 -41.59 -16.41 -13.57
N PRO A 81 -42.55 -15.55 -13.17
CA PRO A 81 -43.39 -14.89 -14.14
C PRO A 81 -42.86 -13.47 -14.37
N SER A 82 -42.44 -13.26 -15.61
CA SER A 82 -42.71 -12.10 -16.47
C SER A 82 -42.83 -10.70 -15.84
N SER A 83 -41.90 -9.81 -16.25
CA SER A 83 -42.09 -8.44 -16.74
C SER A 83 -40.76 -7.70 -16.53
N GLY A 84 -40.10 -7.08 -17.50
CA GLY A 84 -40.55 -6.45 -18.72
C GLY A 84 -40.00 -5.02 -18.68
N ARG A 85 -38.93 -4.75 -19.45
CA ARG A 85 -38.51 -3.44 -20.02
C ARG A 85 -36.99 -3.41 -20.26
N SER A 86 -36.59 -3.41 -21.53
CA SER A 86 -35.56 -2.48 -22.01
C SER A 86 -36.24 -1.13 -22.26
N PRO A 87 -35.53 0.00 -22.20
CA PRO A 87 -34.90 0.52 -23.42
C PRO A 87 -33.56 1.25 -23.23
N PHE A 88 -32.76 1.19 -24.29
CA PHE A 88 -31.76 2.17 -24.74
C PHE A 88 -32.13 3.62 -24.36
N ASP A 89 -31.21 4.34 -23.69
CA ASP A 89 -30.92 5.76 -23.94
C ASP A 89 -29.66 6.24 -23.18
N SER A 90 -28.96 7.15 -23.86
CA SER A 90 -28.08 8.21 -23.34
C SER A 90 -26.70 7.92 -22.75
N GLU A 91 -25.71 8.39 -23.51
CA GLU A 91 -24.46 9.02 -23.04
C GLU A 91 -24.78 10.14 -22.03
N ASP A 92 -24.06 10.19 -20.91
CA ASP A 92 -23.74 11.45 -20.21
C ASP A 92 -22.59 11.24 -19.21
N ASP A 93 -22.01 12.38 -18.85
CA ASP A 93 -20.70 12.71 -18.37
C ASP A 93 -20.26 12.19 -16.99
N ASN A 94 -18.93 12.21 -16.85
CA ASN A 94 -18.12 12.45 -15.66
C ASN A 94 -18.84 12.57 -14.31
N ASP A 95 -18.47 11.71 -13.37
CA ASP A 95 -18.39 12.08 -11.96
C ASP A 95 -17.03 11.61 -11.40
N ASP A 96 -16.24 12.61 -11.00
CA ASP A 96 -15.13 12.49 -10.08
C ASP A 96 -15.65 11.84 -8.78
N ASP A 97 -15.13 10.65 -8.43
CA ASP A 97 -15.38 10.02 -7.14
C ASP A 97 -14.06 9.96 -6.36
N ASP A 98 -13.75 11.07 -5.71
CA ASP A 98 -12.82 11.18 -4.58
C ASP A 98 -13.36 10.31 -3.43
N ASN A 99 -12.99 9.03 -3.42
CA ASN A 99 -13.11 8.19 -2.23
C ASN A 99 -11.80 8.26 -1.43
N ASP A 100 -11.67 9.36 -0.66
CA ASP A 100 -10.91 9.37 0.59
C ASP A 100 -11.67 8.50 1.61
N VAL A 101 -11.28 7.21 1.69
CA VAL A 101 -11.62 6.36 2.82
C VAL A 101 -10.34 6.15 3.62
N ASP A 102 -10.18 6.98 4.65
CA ASP A 102 -9.37 6.67 5.81
C ASP A 102 -9.91 5.38 6.44
N ASP A 103 -9.23 4.26 6.24
CA ASP A 103 -9.42 3.06 7.06
C ASP A 103 -8.06 2.62 7.61
N ASP A 104 -7.87 3.00 8.88
CA ASP A 104 -6.85 2.55 9.81
C ASP A 104 -6.92 1.01 9.96
N PHE A 105 -6.10 0.28 9.20
CA PHE A 105 -5.75 -1.10 9.51
C PHE A 105 -4.23 -1.25 9.60
N ASP A 106 -3.68 -0.87 10.75
CA ASP A 106 -2.38 -1.33 11.22
C ASP A 106 -2.37 -2.87 11.28
N ASP A 107 -1.61 -3.53 10.40
CA ASP A 107 -0.74 -4.67 10.73
C ASP A 107 -0.05 -5.25 9.46
N ASP A 108 1.26 -4.98 9.34
CA ASP A 108 2.32 -5.73 8.63
C ASP A 108 1.92 -6.92 7.73
N PHE A 109 1.36 -6.66 6.54
CA PHE A 109 1.28 -7.69 5.48
C PHE A 109 1.43 -7.08 4.08
N ASP A 110 2.66 -6.76 3.71
CA ASP A 110 3.06 -6.30 2.38
C ASP A 110 2.97 -7.45 1.35
N ALA A 111 1.74 -7.75 0.92
CA ALA A 111 1.37 -8.90 0.09
C ALA A 111 0.72 -8.53 -1.24
N GLU A 112 0.92 -7.30 -1.73
CA GLU A 112 0.54 -6.95 -3.11
C GLU A 112 1.61 -7.35 -4.13
N LYS A 113 2.88 -7.38 -3.74
CA LYS A 113 3.97 -7.71 -4.67
C LYS A 113 4.24 -9.21 -4.78
N THR A 114 3.98 -9.97 -3.71
CA THR A 114 4.24 -11.43 -3.68
C THR A 114 3.18 -12.23 -4.43
N PHE A 115 1.92 -11.79 -4.46
CA PHE A 115 0.85 -12.54 -5.13
C PHE A 115 0.86 -12.36 -6.66
N ALA A 116 1.14 -11.15 -7.16
CA ALA A 116 1.26 -10.89 -8.59
C ALA A 116 2.49 -11.59 -9.20
N ASP A 117 3.66 -11.51 -8.54
CA ASP A 117 4.87 -12.23 -8.99
C ASP A 117 4.70 -13.77 -8.94
N PHE A 118 3.83 -14.27 -8.04
CA PHE A 118 3.56 -15.69 -7.86
C PHE A 118 2.60 -16.28 -8.91
N ILE A 119 1.51 -15.59 -9.26
CA ILE A 119 0.59 -16.03 -10.34
C ILE A 119 1.27 -15.94 -11.72
N HIS A 120 2.08 -14.91 -11.96
CA HIS A 120 2.86 -14.78 -13.20
C HIS A 120 4.06 -15.75 -13.26
N GLY A 121 4.58 -16.22 -12.12
CA GLY A 121 5.76 -17.08 -12.05
C GLY A 121 5.50 -18.59 -12.22
N GLN A 122 4.33 -19.11 -11.81
CA GLN A 122 4.11 -20.56 -11.69
C GLN A 122 3.30 -21.20 -12.84
N PHE A 123 2.52 -20.42 -13.61
CA PHE A 123 1.71 -20.91 -14.74
C PHE A 123 2.21 -20.49 -16.13
N GLY A 124 3.39 -19.87 -16.21
CA GLY A 124 3.97 -19.31 -17.45
C GLY A 124 4.99 -20.19 -18.21
N ARG A 125 4.99 -21.52 -18.05
CA ARG A 125 5.82 -22.43 -18.88
C ARG A 125 5.04 -23.68 -19.28
N GLY A 126 4.29 -23.57 -20.38
CA GLY A 126 3.57 -24.69 -20.98
C GLY A 126 3.07 -24.39 -22.38
N GLY A 127 3.96 -24.23 -23.35
CA GLY A 127 3.64 -24.26 -24.78
C GLY A 127 4.90 -24.25 -25.65
N PRO A 128 5.18 -25.34 -26.38
CA PRO A 128 4.90 -25.37 -27.83
C PRO A 128 4.29 -26.72 -28.26
N PRO A 129 3.54 -26.82 -29.39
CA PRO A 129 3.99 -26.40 -30.71
C PRO A 129 2.93 -25.69 -31.57
N GLY A 130 3.38 -24.80 -32.46
CA GLY A 130 2.50 -24.24 -33.49
C GLY A 130 3.01 -22.97 -34.15
N TYR A 131 4.15 -23.04 -34.84
CA TYR A 131 4.36 -22.12 -35.95
C TYR A 131 3.51 -22.67 -37.10
N SER A 132 2.42 -21.99 -37.40
CA SER A 132 1.73 -22.12 -38.68
C SER A 132 1.49 -20.70 -39.17
N SER A 133 2.36 -20.27 -40.08
CA SER A 133 2.10 -19.11 -40.91
C SER A 133 0.97 -19.51 -41.87
N GLN A 134 -0.27 -19.26 -41.48
CA GLN A 134 -1.38 -19.28 -42.42
C GLN A 134 -1.78 -17.84 -42.71
N GLY A 135 -1.66 -17.51 -43.99
CA GLY A 135 -1.75 -16.17 -44.51
C GLY A 135 -3.10 -15.51 -44.26
N TYR A 136 -3.02 -14.20 -44.11
CA TYR A 136 -4.14 -13.29 -44.26
C TYR A 136 -4.65 -13.38 -45.71
N SER A 137 -5.63 -14.24 -45.97
CA SER A 137 -6.42 -14.20 -47.19
C SER A 137 -7.64 -13.31 -46.96
N GLY A 138 -7.43 -12.02 -47.14
CA GLY A 138 -8.48 -11.02 -47.17
C GLY A 138 -8.14 -9.95 -48.19
N PHE A 139 -8.24 -10.25 -49.48
CA PHE A 139 -8.59 -9.28 -50.53
C PHE A 139 -9.13 -10.03 -51.75
N GLY A 140 -10.36 -9.69 -52.14
CA GLY A 140 -11.02 -10.19 -53.35
C GLY A 140 -10.39 -9.67 -54.64
N PRO A 141 -10.81 -10.20 -55.80
CA PRO A 141 -10.12 -10.07 -57.07
C PRO A 141 -10.58 -8.82 -57.81
N PHE A 142 -9.66 -7.92 -58.12
CA PHE A 142 -9.83 -6.94 -59.20
C PHE A 142 -8.56 -6.93 -60.04
N PHE A 143 -8.70 -7.50 -61.24
CA PHE A 143 -7.74 -7.40 -62.33
C PHE A 143 -7.70 -5.96 -62.82
N HIS A 144 -6.51 -5.35 -62.90
CA HIS A 144 -6.19 -4.44 -64.00
C HIS A 144 -4.68 -4.34 -64.21
N ASP A 145 -4.32 -4.55 -65.47
CA ASP A 145 -3.01 -4.45 -66.11
C ASP A 145 -2.07 -3.35 -65.63
N GLY A 146 -0.77 -3.69 -65.63
CA GLY A 146 0.29 -2.71 -65.86
C GLY A 146 1.42 -2.68 -64.83
N ASN A 147 2.47 -3.46 -65.09
CA ASN A 147 3.85 -3.13 -64.69
C ASN A 147 4.17 -3.07 -63.18
N PHE A 148 3.95 -4.15 -62.44
CA PHE A 148 4.71 -4.41 -61.22
C PHE A 148 6.02 -5.13 -61.59
N GLY A 149 6.99 -4.36 -62.07
CA GLY A 149 8.36 -4.82 -62.19
C GLY A 149 8.90 -5.11 -60.79
N PHE A 150 8.76 -6.36 -60.34
CA PHE A 150 9.50 -6.88 -59.20
C PHE A 150 10.99 -6.92 -59.59
N TYR A 151 11.65 -5.76 -59.51
CA TYR A 151 13.10 -5.67 -59.52
C TYR A 151 13.56 -6.36 -58.23
N SER A 152 13.73 -7.69 -58.30
CA SER A 152 14.59 -8.41 -57.37
C SER A 152 16.02 -7.93 -57.65
N HIS A 153 16.35 -6.74 -57.17
CA HIS A 153 17.73 -6.29 -57.10
C HIS A 153 18.41 -7.28 -56.15
N ARG A 154 19.19 -8.20 -56.73
CA ARG A 154 20.03 -9.14 -56.00
C ARG A 154 21.10 -8.28 -55.35
N MET A 155 20.78 -7.72 -54.18
CA MET A 155 21.68 -6.88 -53.41
C MET A 155 22.98 -7.64 -53.18
N ASP A 156 24.10 -6.94 -53.36
CA ASP A 156 25.42 -7.54 -53.21
C ASP A 156 25.60 -8.01 -51.75
N PRO A 157 26.09 -9.24 -51.49
CA PRO A 157 26.23 -9.77 -50.13
C PRO A 157 27.01 -8.86 -49.17
N GLU A 158 27.92 -8.03 -49.68
CA GLU A 158 28.68 -7.08 -48.85
C GLU A 158 27.84 -5.89 -48.36
N GLU A 159 26.96 -5.37 -49.21
CA GLU A 159 26.10 -4.23 -48.88
C GLU A 159 25.02 -4.63 -47.86
N MET A 160 24.55 -5.88 -47.93
CA MET A 160 23.67 -6.47 -46.93
C MET A 160 24.36 -6.54 -45.55
N ARG A 161 25.60 -7.03 -45.47
CA ARG A 161 26.35 -7.05 -44.20
C ARG A 161 26.52 -5.66 -43.61
N LYS A 162 26.85 -4.67 -44.44
CA LYS A 162 27.02 -3.27 -43.97
C LYS A 162 25.70 -2.68 -43.44
N ARG A 163 24.58 -2.91 -44.12
CA ARG A 163 23.25 -2.46 -43.68
C ARG A 163 22.79 -3.19 -42.40
N GLU A 164 23.15 -4.46 -42.26
CA GLU A 164 22.90 -5.22 -41.02
C GLU A 164 23.74 -4.73 -39.86
N GLU A 165 25.03 -4.44 -40.08
CA GLU A 165 25.91 -3.83 -39.07
C GLU A 165 25.40 -2.44 -38.65
N GLU A 166 24.95 -1.60 -39.60
CA GLU A 166 24.35 -0.30 -39.29
C GLU A 166 23.04 -0.46 -38.49
N ARG A 167 22.20 -1.44 -38.83
CA ARG A 167 20.98 -1.75 -38.08
C ARG A 167 21.27 -2.28 -36.67
N GLU A 168 22.28 -3.12 -36.51
CA GLU A 168 22.71 -3.62 -35.20
C GLU A 168 23.35 -2.50 -34.36
N LYS A 169 24.19 -1.64 -34.95
CA LYS A 169 24.70 -0.42 -34.29
C LYS A 169 23.58 0.53 -33.89
N ALA A 170 22.55 0.70 -34.73
CA ALA A 170 21.38 1.52 -34.40
C ALA A 170 20.55 0.91 -33.25
N LYS A 171 20.35 -0.42 -33.24
CA LYS A 171 19.69 -1.13 -32.14
C LYS A 171 20.50 -1.04 -30.85
N GLU A 172 21.82 -1.21 -30.93
CA GLU A 172 22.71 -1.10 -29.78
C GLU A 172 22.72 0.32 -29.22
N ALA A 173 22.79 1.34 -30.08
CA ALA A 173 22.66 2.74 -29.68
C ALA A 173 21.29 3.02 -29.02
N SER A 174 20.20 2.43 -29.53
CA SER A 174 18.88 2.53 -28.91
C SER A 174 18.83 1.84 -27.53
N ARG A 175 19.46 0.68 -27.37
CA ARG A 175 19.56 -0.02 -26.08
C ARG A 175 20.43 0.76 -25.09
N GLN A 176 21.53 1.35 -25.53
CA GLN A 176 22.39 2.18 -24.70
C GLN A 176 21.68 3.46 -24.24
N ARG A 177 20.88 4.09 -25.12
CA ARG A 177 20.03 5.24 -24.74
C ARG A 177 19.01 4.87 -23.66
N MET A 178 18.31 3.76 -23.84
CA MET A 178 17.34 3.26 -22.86
C MET A 178 18.03 2.89 -21.53
N ALA A 179 19.20 2.24 -21.58
CA ALA A 179 19.97 1.90 -20.38
C ALA A 179 20.45 3.15 -19.61
N ASN A 180 20.90 4.18 -20.33
CA ASN A 180 21.30 5.45 -19.73
C ASN A 180 20.10 6.19 -19.12
N GLU A 181 18.94 6.16 -19.76
CA GLU A 181 17.71 6.75 -19.24
C GLU A 181 17.23 6.06 -17.97
N ILE A 182 17.25 4.72 -17.94
CA ILE A 182 16.93 3.93 -16.73
C ILE A 182 17.91 4.29 -15.61
N ARG A 183 19.22 4.35 -15.91
CA ARG A 183 20.23 4.73 -14.92
C ARG A 183 19.99 6.14 -14.36
N GLN A 184 19.71 7.12 -15.22
CA GLN A 184 19.40 8.48 -14.78
C GLN A 184 18.11 8.54 -13.96
N ARG A 185 17.09 7.75 -14.31
CA ARG A 185 15.85 7.65 -13.52
C ARG A 185 16.14 7.11 -12.12
N MET A 186 16.92 6.03 -12.02
CA MET A 186 17.33 5.45 -10.74
C MET A 186 18.16 6.44 -9.90
N GLU A 187 19.13 7.13 -10.51
CA GLU A 187 19.95 8.15 -9.83
C GLU A 187 19.10 9.34 -9.33
N ARG A 188 18.10 9.78 -10.11
CA ARG A 188 17.15 10.83 -9.68
C ARG A 188 16.26 10.35 -8.54
N GLU A 189 15.76 9.13 -8.61
CA GLU A 189 14.92 8.54 -7.56
C GLU A 189 15.70 8.37 -6.25
N GLU A 190 16.94 7.90 -6.33
CA GLU A 190 17.84 7.80 -5.17
C GLU A 190 18.16 9.20 -4.59
N ALA A 191 18.43 10.19 -5.44
CA ALA A 191 18.66 11.56 -5.00
C ALA A 191 17.41 12.16 -4.32
N LEU A 192 16.22 11.92 -4.86
CA LEU A 192 14.95 12.34 -4.25
C LEU A 192 14.70 11.62 -2.92
N ALA A 193 14.99 10.31 -2.85
CA ALA A 193 14.87 9.54 -1.62
C ALA A 193 15.85 10.04 -0.54
N LYS A 194 17.08 10.39 -0.92
CA LYS A 194 18.07 10.99 -0.02
C LYS A 194 17.62 12.38 0.44
N ALA A 195 17.18 13.24 -0.47
CA ALA A 195 16.67 14.57 -0.14
C ALA A 195 15.44 14.49 0.80
N ARG A 196 14.52 13.54 0.58
CA ARG A 196 13.37 13.31 1.47
C ARG A 196 13.80 12.87 2.87
N LYS A 197 14.79 11.99 2.97
CA LYS A 197 15.36 11.57 4.27
C LYS A 197 16.04 12.75 4.97
N GLU A 198 16.85 13.53 4.26
CA GLU A 198 17.51 14.71 4.81
C GLU A 198 16.51 15.78 5.27
N ALA A 199 15.43 16.01 4.52
CA ALA A 199 14.34 16.90 4.91
C ALA A 199 13.63 16.43 6.18
N LYS A 200 13.29 15.14 6.29
CA LYS A 200 12.70 14.56 7.51
C LYS A 200 13.63 14.71 8.72
N MET A 201 14.93 14.40 8.55
CA MET A 201 15.92 14.57 9.61
C MET A 201 16.09 16.04 10.01
N ALA A 202 16.00 16.98 9.06
CA ALA A 202 16.06 18.41 9.32
C ALA A 202 14.82 18.90 10.08
N GLU A 203 13.62 18.45 9.70
CA GLU A 203 12.36 18.76 10.39
C GLU A 203 12.37 18.22 11.83
N GLU A 204 12.79 16.96 12.04
CA GLU A 204 12.92 16.38 13.38
C GLU A 204 13.94 17.16 14.23
N LYS A 205 15.08 17.54 13.64
CA LYS A 205 16.08 18.36 14.32
C LYS A 205 15.53 19.74 14.69
N GLN A 206 14.73 20.37 13.84
CA GLN A 206 14.06 21.64 14.14
C GLN A 206 13.06 21.48 15.29
N ARG A 207 12.21 20.44 15.26
CA ARG A 207 11.27 20.13 16.33
C ARG A 207 11.97 19.89 17.68
N MET A 208 13.10 19.18 17.66
CA MET A 208 13.91 18.96 18.87
C MET A 208 14.55 20.25 19.36
N ALA A 209 15.08 21.09 18.47
CA ALA A 209 15.63 22.40 18.82
C ALA A 209 14.57 23.36 19.39
N GLU A 210 13.35 23.34 18.85
CA GLU A 210 12.23 24.13 19.38
C GLU A 210 11.83 23.66 20.78
N LYS A 211 11.75 22.33 20.99
CA LYS A 211 11.49 21.75 22.30
C LYS A 211 12.57 22.13 23.32
N GLU A 212 13.84 21.99 22.96
CA GLU A 212 14.97 22.40 23.79
C GLU A 212 14.96 23.91 24.08
N GLY A 213 14.61 24.73 23.07
CA GLY A 213 14.44 26.17 23.23
C GLY A 213 13.32 26.53 24.21
N ARG A 214 12.17 25.84 24.15
CA ARG A 214 11.07 26.00 25.10
C ARG A 214 11.49 25.59 26.51
N GLU A 215 12.16 24.45 26.66
CA GLU A 215 12.69 24.00 27.96
C GLU A 215 13.71 24.98 28.53
N MET A 216 14.60 25.54 27.69
CA MET A 216 15.58 26.56 28.09
C MET A 216 14.90 27.86 28.51
N ALA A 217 13.86 28.30 27.81
CA ALA A 217 13.07 29.48 28.18
C ALA A 217 12.34 29.28 29.53
N GLU A 218 11.79 28.08 29.79
CA GLU A 218 11.20 27.73 31.10
C GLU A 218 12.25 27.74 32.22
N ARG A 219 13.45 27.19 31.96
CA ARG A 219 14.58 27.25 32.92
C ARG A 219 14.95 28.70 33.23
N ALA A 220 15.11 29.54 32.21
CA ALA A 220 15.46 30.94 32.38
C ALA A 220 14.38 31.74 33.15
N LYS A 221 13.08 31.43 32.95
CA LYS A 221 11.99 32.03 33.73
C LYS A 221 12.08 31.65 35.20
N ASN A 222 12.28 30.36 35.51
CA ASN A 222 12.42 29.90 36.89
C ASN A 222 13.67 30.49 37.57
N GLU A 223 14.79 30.58 36.85
CA GLU A 223 16.02 31.19 37.38
C GLU A 223 15.82 32.67 37.73
N LYS A 224 15.15 33.44 36.85
CA LYS A 224 14.81 34.85 37.15
C LYS A 224 13.98 35.00 38.43
N ILE A 225 13.01 34.11 38.64
CA ILE A 225 12.18 34.11 39.86
C ILE A 225 13.02 33.80 41.09
N TRP A 226 13.88 32.78 41.02
CA TRP A 226 14.73 32.42 42.15
C TRP A 226 15.77 33.49 42.50
N VAL A 227 16.31 34.18 41.50
CA VAL A 227 17.23 35.31 41.72
C VAL A 227 16.50 36.50 42.36
N ALA A 228 15.29 36.81 41.89
CA ALA A 228 14.49 37.92 42.45
C ALA A 228 14.11 37.69 43.92
N GLU A 229 13.76 36.44 44.29
CA GLU A 229 13.33 36.07 45.64
C GLU A 229 14.48 35.53 46.53
N GLN A 230 15.73 35.60 46.06
CA GLN A 230 16.92 35.11 46.78
C GLN A 230 16.81 33.65 47.27
N ALA A 231 16.16 32.78 46.49
CA ALA A 231 15.95 31.38 46.85
C ALA A 231 17.24 30.55 46.69
N ILE A 232 17.96 30.33 47.78
CA ILE A 232 19.22 29.57 47.79
C ILE A 232 18.95 28.09 48.09
N THR A 233 18.04 27.81 49.02
CA THR A 233 17.76 26.44 49.48
C THR A 233 16.81 25.69 48.53
N GLN A 234 16.90 24.36 48.53
CA GLN A 234 16.06 23.52 47.68
C GLN A 234 14.56 23.64 48.05
N GLU A 235 14.24 23.87 49.33
CA GLU A 235 12.86 24.04 49.80
C GLU A 235 12.24 25.37 49.34
N GLU A 236 13.02 26.47 49.34
CA GLU A 236 12.59 27.77 48.80
C GLU A 236 12.35 27.68 47.29
N LYS A 237 13.25 26.99 46.57
CA LYS A 237 13.10 26.72 45.14
C LYS A 237 11.86 25.86 44.85
N GLN A 238 11.53 24.89 45.71
CA GLN A 238 10.31 24.08 45.57
C GLN A 238 9.03 24.91 45.76
N ARG A 239 9.05 25.92 46.65
CA ARG A 239 7.88 26.81 46.88
C ARG A 239 7.66 27.81 45.74
N LEU A 240 8.73 28.29 45.13
CA LEU A 240 8.70 29.35 44.12
C LEU A 240 8.73 28.84 42.67
N CYS A 241 8.87 27.53 42.46
CA CYS A 241 8.97 26.97 41.11
C CYS A 241 7.61 26.97 40.41
N LEU A 242 7.58 27.45 39.17
CA LEU A 242 6.40 27.38 38.30
C LEU A 242 6.17 25.99 37.69
N HIS A 243 6.93 24.97 38.14
CA HIS A 243 6.91 23.56 37.73
C HIS A 243 6.67 23.32 36.22
N SER A 244 7.70 22.87 35.46
CA SER A 244 7.58 22.59 34.01
C SER A 244 6.37 21.72 33.65
N GLU A 245 5.84 21.86 32.43
CA GLU A 245 4.87 20.91 31.86
C GLU A 245 5.51 19.53 31.61
N VAL A 246 6.83 19.48 31.47
CA VAL A 246 7.59 18.27 31.19
C VAL A 246 8.18 17.75 32.50
N TRP A 247 7.55 16.71 33.05
CA TRP A 247 8.05 16.01 34.24
C TRP A 247 8.74 14.71 33.83
N SER A 248 9.94 14.47 34.36
CA SER A 248 10.68 13.24 34.13
C SER A 248 10.04 12.09 34.90
N LYS A 249 9.69 11.01 34.20
CA LYS A 249 9.10 9.81 34.80
C LYS A 249 10.21 8.89 35.33
N GLU A 250 10.24 8.67 36.63
CA GLU A 250 11.21 7.79 37.31
C GLU A 250 10.51 6.54 37.86
N LYS A 251 11.07 5.35 37.59
CA LYS A 251 10.61 4.07 38.14
C LYS A 251 11.47 3.69 39.34
N PHE A 252 10.83 3.36 40.45
CA PHE A 252 11.47 3.00 41.71
C PHE A 252 11.15 1.56 42.11
N PRO A 253 12.05 0.87 42.84
CA PRO A 253 11.81 -0.51 43.28
C PRO A 253 10.77 -0.62 44.41
N LYS A 254 10.45 0.49 45.10
CA LYS A 254 9.50 0.54 46.22
C LYS A 254 8.46 1.64 45.99
N LYS A 255 7.39 1.61 46.79
CA LYS A 255 6.33 2.63 46.73
C LYS A 255 6.92 4.03 46.96
N VAL A 256 6.72 4.93 46.00
CA VAL A 256 7.24 6.31 46.05
C VAL A 256 6.42 7.14 47.02
N LYS A 257 7.08 7.83 47.95
CA LYS A 257 6.42 8.83 48.81
C LYS A 257 6.38 10.15 48.04
N CYS A 258 5.18 10.65 47.77
CA CYS A 258 4.97 11.95 47.15
C CYS A 258 5.38 13.06 48.13
N GLU A 259 6.20 14.01 47.71
CA GLU A 259 6.61 15.16 48.53
C GLU A 259 5.49 16.21 48.63
N ALA A 260 4.59 16.29 47.65
CA ALA A 260 3.48 17.23 47.65
C ALA A 260 2.29 16.82 48.52
N CYS A 261 1.95 15.53 48.58
CA CYS A 261 0.81 15.03 49.38
C CYS A 261 1.19 14.09 50.52
N GLY A 262 2.48 13.76 50.68
CA GLY A 262 2.98 12.86 51.72
C GLY A 262 2.63 11.38 51.56
N GLN A 263 1.78 11.01 50.60
CA GLN A 263 1.27 9.64 50.45
C GLN A 263 2.21 8.75 49.63
N LYS A 264 2.28 7.47 50.00
CA LYS A 264 3.02 6.43 49.26
C LYS A 264 2.16 5.84 48.15
N ARG A 265 2.48 6.10 46.89
CA ARG A 265 1.68 5.68 45.73
C ARG A 265 2.55 5.13 44.62
N GLY A 266 2.19 3.94 44.10
CA GLY A 266 2.81 3.32 42.93
C GLY A 266 4.32 3.13 43.02
N ILE A 267 4.90 2.51 42.00
CA ILE A 267 6.36 2.43 41.80
C ILE A 267 6.88 3.51 40.85
N VAL A 268 6.00 4.41 40.40
CA VAL A 268 6.31 5.47 39.44
C VAL A 268 6.15 6.82 40.13
N GLY A 269 7.19 7.64 40.06
CA GLY A 269 7.18 9.03 40.50
C GLY A 269 7.52 9.97 39.34
N TYR A 270 7.10 11.22 39.46
CA TYR A 270 7.37 12.28 38.50
C TYR A 270 8.28 13.31 39.15
N ARG A 271 9.44 13.56 38.57
CA ARG A 271 10.39 14.56 39.06
C ARG A 271 10.33 15.82 38.20
N CYS A 272 10.18 16.97 38.85
CA CYS A 272 10.29 18.26 38.16
C CYS A 272 11.76 18.55 37.79
N PRO A 273 12.07 18.90 36.53
CA PRO A 273 13.45 19.16 36.08
C PRO A 273 14.09 20.42 36.69
N HIS A 274 13.30 21.31 37.30
CA HIS A 274 13.80 22.56 37.87
C HIS A 274 14.03 22.47 39.38
N CYS A 275 13.03 22.05 40.15
CA CYS A 275 13.10 22.04 41.62
C CYS A 275 13.32 20.65 42.23
N ALA A 276 13.50 19.62 41.38
CA ALA A 276 13.68 18.23 41.76
C ALA A 276 12.58 17.61 42.65
N LEU A 277 11.42 18.27 42.75
CA LEU A 277 10.25 17.80 43.52
C LEU A 277 9.73 16.48 42.95
N LEU A 278 9.56 15.48 43.81
CA LEU A 278 9.02 14.17 43.44
C LEU A 278 7.53 14.07 43.77
N THR A 279 6.69 13.95 42.75
CA THR A 279 5.22 13.90 42.89
C THR A 279 4.61 12.60 42.35
N CYS A 280 3.40 12.28 42.81
CA CYS A 280 2.59 11.20 42.24
C CYS A 280 1.73 11.72 41.08
N GLN A 281 1.23 10.80 40.22
CA GLN A 281 0.38 11.14 39.06
C GLN A 281 -0.78 12.08 39.40
N VAL A 282 -1.44 11.87 40.55
CA VAL A 282 -2.60 12.68 40.93
C VAL A 282 -2.21 14.10 41.30
N CYS A 283 -1.08 14.28 41.99
CA CYS A 283 -0.55 15.61 42.27
C CYS A 283 -0.09 16.30 40.98
N LEU A 284 0.56 15.55 40.07
CA LEU A 284 0.96 16.07 38.76
C LEU A 284 -0.24 16.59 37.97
N ASN A 285 -1.33 15.83 37.90
CA ASN A 285 -2.54 16.26 37.21
C ASN A 285 -3.12 17.55 37.81
N LYS A 286 -3.18 17.64 39.15
CA LYS A 286 -3.62 18.87 39.83
C LYS A 286 -2.73 20.07 39.54
N PHE A 287 -1.42 19.90 39.48
CA PHE A 287 -0.49 20.97 39.10
C PHE A 287 -0.71 21.42 37.65
N ASN A 288 -0.93 20.48 36.73
CA ASN A 288 -1.21 20.79 35.32
C ASN A 288 -2.56 21.49 35.15
N GLU A 289 -3.59 21.08 35.90
CA GLU A 289 -4.90 21.76 35.94
C GLU A 289 -4.77 23.19 36.48
N ALA A 290 -4.03 23.38 37.58
CA ALA A 290 -3.80 24.70 38.16
C ALA A 290 -3.03 25.65 37.23
N ARG A 291 -2.12 25.14 36.39
CA ARG A 291 -1.43 25.93 35.36
C ARG A 291 -2.30 26.27 34.14
N LYS A 292 -3.31 25.44 33.84
CA LYS A 292 -4.25 25.68 32.73
C LYS A 292 -5.38 26.64 33.11
N ALA A 293 -5.61 26.85 34.40
CA ALA A 293 -6.53 27.86 34.87
C ALA A 293 -6.00 29.26 34.49
N PRO A 294 -6.81 30.09 33.81
CA PRO A 294 -6.40 31.41 33.31
C PRO A 294 -6.12 32.42 34.43
#